data_AF-A0A7S0Z4M5-F1
#
_entry.id   AF-A0A7S0Z4M5-F1
#
_cell.length_a   1.000
_cell.length_b   1.000
_cell.length_c   1.000
_cell.angle_alpha   90.00
_cell.angle_beta   90.00
_cell.angle_gamma   90.00
#
_symmetry.space_group_name_H-M   'P 1'
#
loop_
_entity.id
_entity.type
_entity.pdbx_description
1 polymer ?
#
loop_
_entity_poly.entity_id
_entity_poly.type
_entity_poly.pdbx_seq_one_letter_code
_entity_poly.pdbx_strand_id
1 'polypeptide(L)'
;MSWAQFKQSKELKKTDGAKRSRLTGIPKLDDANDAGGRNSESCTLILTEGDSAKALAVSGLSVVGRDKYGVFPLRGKLLNVRDASHEQIKNNTEISYIKQILGLQHGKEYDSVKSLRYGKLMIMTDQDHDGSHIKGLLINFLHAHFPSLLKVPGFLLEFITPIIKATKGKQSKVFYTLPEYDAWKEANEGNTSGWSIKYYKGLGTSTSNEAKEYFAALEHHKKSFIWESDGDGDLIDMSFSKKRVEDRKAWLTAYEPGTFLDMSGDTVRFDEFINKELILFSRADLLRSIPSMVDGFKPSQRKVLFSCFKRKLKSDVKVAQLSGYVSEHSAYHHGEASLAMTIVNLAQDFVGSNNINLLVPSGQFGTRLQGGKDHASPRYIFTRLHPVCRAMFPECDDPLLNYLDEDGQRIEPDFYYPVVPLVLVNGAEGIGTGWSTSIPNFNPRDLIANIRLLLSGEEPAQMHPWYRHFNGTIVDEVVKGDIRYTVTGEYEIRDECTLVVTELPLRSWTSDYKEFLEEMLAPKEKNAKPFITDYKEYHTDRTVHFVITMPPENLAAAQASGIEKKFKLQTKLSISNMHLFNEHGVITKYASPIDILKAFVPLRLQAYTQRRE
;
A
#
# COMPACT_ATOMS: atom_id res chain seq x y z
N MET A 1 30.42 -6.42 20.00
CA MET A 1 29.23 -7.07 19.37
C MET A 1 28.59 -8.00 20.37
N SER A 2 27.27 -7.94 20.55
CA SER A 2 26.55 -8.86 21.45
C SER A 2 26.49 -10.28 20.87
N TRP A 3 26.40 -11.30 21.73
CA TRP A 3 26.29 -12.71 21.29
C TRP A 3 25.09 -12.94 20.34
N ALA A 4 24.01 -12.16 20.51
CA ALA A 4 22.85 -12.18 19.62
C ALA A 4 23.18 -11.68 18.21
N GLN A 5 23.96 -10.60 18.07
CA GLN A 5 24.42 -10.08 16.77
C GLN A 5 25.32 -11.09 16.04
N PHE A 6 26.18 -11.79 16.79
CA PHE A 6 27.03 -12.83 16.22
C PHE A 6 26.21 -14.01 15.68
N LYS A 7 25.24 -14.52 16.44
CA LYS A 7 24.34 -15.60 16.01
C LYS A 7 23.52 -15.20 14.78
N GLN A 8 23.00 -13.98 14.77
CA GLN A 8 22.25 -13.40 13.65
C GLN A 8 23.10 -13.30 12.39
N SER A 9 24.32 -12.77 12.48
CA SER A 9 25.26 -12.70 11.36
C SER A 9 25.57 -14.09 10.80
N LYS A 10 25.77 -15.10 11.67
CA LYS A 10 26.02 -16.48 11.25
C LYS A 10 24.85 -17.09 10.48
N GLU A 11 23.61 -16.79 10.86
CA GLU A 11 22.41 -17.26 10.15
C GLU A 11 22.26 -16.60 8.77
N LEU A 12 22.53 -15.29 8.64
CA LEU A 12 22.48 -14.60 7.35
C LEU A 12 23.53 -15.10 6.36
N LYS A 13 24.71 -15.49 6.85
CA LYS A 13 25.78 -16.10 6.04
C LYS A 13 25.36 -17.43 5.38
N LYS A 14 24.34 -18.12 5.90
CA LYS A 14 23.84 -19.37 5.28
C LYS A 14 23.18 -19.14 3.92
N THR A 15 22.79 -17.90 3.62
CA THR A 15 22.16 -17.50 2.34
C THR A 15 23.14 -16.76 1.43
N ASP A 16 24.43 -16.72 1.77
CA ASP A 16 25.43 -16.05 0.96
C ASP A 16 25.64 -16.74 -0.39
N GLY A 17 25.90 -15.92 -1.40
CA GLY A 17 26.39 -16.38 -2.69
C GLY A 17 27.89 -16.59 -2.69
N ALA A 18 28.39 -17.20 -3.76
CA ALA A 18 29.81 -17.29 -4.05
C ALA A 18 30.02 -17.15 -5.57
N LYS A 19 31.20 -16.66 -5.96
CA LYS A 19 31.60 -16.64 -7.37
C LYS A 19 31.71 -18.07 -7.89
N ARG A 20 30.73 -18.49 -8.67
CA ARG A 20 30.65 -19.80 -9.33
C ARG A 20 30.21 -19.58 -10.76
N SER A 21 30.73 -20.38 -11.69
CA SER A 21 30.40 -20.24 -13.11
C SER A 21 28.93 -20.54 -13.40
N ARG A 22 28.31 -21.48 -12.68
CA ARG A 22 26.92 -21.86 -12.92
C ARG A 22 26.12 -21.95 -11.62
N LEU A 23 24.87 -21.51 -11.68
CA LEU A 23 23.88 -21.67 -10.62
C LEU A 23 22.81 -22.68 -11.03
N THR A 24 22.26 -23.37 -10.03
CA THR A 24 21.13 -24.30 -10.19
C THR A 24 20.09 -23.97 -9.12
N GLY A 25 18.83 -24.36 -9.31
CA GLY A 25 17.76 -24.11 -8.33
C GLY A 25 17.14 -22.71 -8.36
N ILE A 26 17.45 -21.89 -9.39
CA ILE A 26 16.84 -20.58 -9.64
C ILE A 26 16.18 -20.58 -11.04
N PRO A 27 14.98 -21.16 -11.21
CA PRO A 27 14.41 -21.43 -12.54
C PRO A 27 14.15 -20.17 -13.39
N LYS A 28 13.88 -19.03 -12.75
CA LYS A 28 13.58 -17.76 -13.44
C LYS A 28 14.82 -16.96 -13.84
N LEU A 29 16.04 -17.43 -13.53
CA LEU A 29 17.27 -16.77 -13.94
C LEU A 29 17.62 -17.15 -15.38
N ASP A 30 17.65 -16.16 -16.27
CA ASP A 30 18.35 -16.27 -17.55
C ASP A 30 19.78 -15.76 -17.33
N ASP A 31 20.69 -16.67 -16.95
CA ASP A 31 22.06 -16.32 -16.56
C ASP A 31 22.90 -15.94 -17.80
N ALA A 32 23.79 -14.96 -17.66
CA ALA A 32 24.76 -14.64 -18.70
C ALA A 32 25.78 -15.79 -18.86
N ASN A 33 26.17 -16.12 -20.09
CA ASN A 33 27.08 -17.25 -20.33
C ASN A 33 28.45 -17.07 -19.64
N ASP A 34 28.94 -15.83 -19.52
CA ASP A 34 30.22 -15.52 -18.88
C ASP A 34 30.12 -15.25 -17.36
N ALA A 35 28.91 -15.28 -16.78
CA ALA A 35 28.69 -14.95 -15.37
C ALA A 35 29.50 -15.85 -14.43
N GLY A 36 30.15 -15.26 -13.43
CA GLY A 36 31.02 -15.98 -12.48
C GLY A 36 32.32 -16.54 -13.07
N GLY A 37 32.54 -16.41 -14.38
CA GLY A 37 33.77 -16.80 -15.07
C GLY A 37 34.85 -15.70 -15.04
N ARG A 38 35.80 -15.81 -15.98
CA ARG A 38 36.91 -14.84 -16.13
C ARG A 38 36.42 -13.45 -16.56
N ASN A 39 35.37 -13.39 -17.38
CA ASN A 39 34.83 -12.15 -17.91
C ASN A 39 33.66 -11.59 -17.08
N SER A 40 33.46 -12.08 -15.86
CA SER A 40 32.36 -11.68 -14.96
C SER A 40 32.28 -10.17 -14.73
N GLU A 41 33.42 -9.46 -14.69
CA GLU A 41 33.48 -8.00 -14.51
C GLU A 41 32.82 -7.23 -15.67
N SER A 42 32.76 -7.83 -16.87
CA SER A 42 32.06 -7.26 -18.03
C SER A 42 30.57 -7.64 -18.10
N CYS A 43 30.11 -8.52 -17.21
CA CYS A 43 28.72 -8.98 -17.21
C CYS A 43 27.82 -8.05 -16.41
N THR A 44 26.60 -7.83 -16.92
CA THR A 44 25.54 -7.06 -16.29
C THR A 44 24.35 -7.96 -15.97
N LEU A 45 23.88 -7.93 -14.72
CA LEU A 45 22.61 -8.54 -14.33
C LEU A 45 21.51 -7.49 -14.44
N ILE A 46 20.46 -7.77 -15.21
CA ILE A 46 19.27 -6.95 -15.32
C ILE A 46 18.22 -7.49 -14.34
N LEU A 47 17.88 -6.70 -13.32
CA LEU A 47 16.75 -6.96 -12.42
C LEU A 47 15.52 -6.27 -12.97
N THR A 48 14.48 -7.06 -13.24
CA THR A 48 13.27 -6.59 -13.92
C THR A 48 12.07 -6.57 -12.97
N GLU A 49 11.18 -5.59 -13.11
CA GLU A 49 9.91 -5.55 -12.40
C GLU A 49 8.91 -6.56 -13.00
N GLY A 50 8.82 -7.74 -12.41
CA GLY A 50 7.90 -8.78 -12.86
C GLY A 50 8.34 -9.52 -14.13
N ASP A 51 7.53 -10.51 -14.50
CA ASP A 51 7.81 -11.37 -15.66
C ASP A 51 7.57 -10.64 -17.00
N SER A 52 6.73 -9.60 -17.03
CA SER A 52 6.49 -8.75 -18.20
C SER A 52 7.75 -7.98 -18.61
N ALA A 53 8.38 -7.29 -17.67
CA ALA A 53 9.64 -6.58 -17.90
C ALA A 53 10.78 -7.55 -18.28
N LYS A 54 10.82 -8.75 -17.67
CA LYS A 54 11.74 -9.81 -18.08
C LYS A 54 11.59 -10.17 -19.55
N ALA A 55 10.37 -10.34 -20.06
CA ALA A 55 10.15 -10.68 -21.46
C ALA A 55 10.67 -9.58 -22.41
N LEU A 56 10.53 -8.30 -22.02
CA LEU A 56 11.12 -7.17 -22.74
C LEU A 56 12.64 -7.26 -22.76
N ALA A 57 13.26 -7.48 -21.60
CA ALA A 57 14.71 -7.61 -21.47
C ALA A 57 15.26 -8.78 -22.30
N VAL A 58 14.63 -9.95 -22.23
CA VAL A 58 14.99 -11.14 -23.04
C VAL A 58 14.86 -10.86 -24.54
N SER A 59 13.86 -10.09 -24.97
CA SER A 59 13.76 -9.64 -26.37
C SER A 59 14.95 -8.74 -26.74
N GLY A 60 15.35 -7.83 -25.85
CA GLY A 60 16.55 -6.99 -26.00
C GLY A 60 17.86 -7.77 -26.06
N LEU A 61 17.97 -8.89 -25.34
CA LEU A 61 19.15 -9.77 -25.39
C LEU A 61 19.44 -10.33 -26.79
N SER A 62 18.43 -10.38 -27.68
CA SER A 62 18.67 -10.76 -29.08
C SER A 62 19.55 -9.77 -29.86
N VAL A 63 19.71 -8.54 -29.34
CA VAL A 63 20.55 -7.49 -29.91
C VAL A 63 21.93 -7.44 -29.26
N VAL A 64 21.97 -7.43 -27.92
CA VAL A 64 23.23 -7.28 -27.16
C VAL A 64 23.94 -8.60 -26.84
N GLY A 65 23.30 -9.73 -27.13
CA GLY A 65 23.81 -11.08 -26.86
C GLY A 65 23.57 -11.55 -25.42
N ARG A 66 23.72 -12.86 -25.20
CA ARG A 66 23.52 -13.53 -23.90
C ARG A 66 24.82 -13.76 -23.11
N ASP A 67 25.97 -13.44 -23.70
CA ASP A 67 27.25 -13.70 -23.04
C ASP A 67 27.49 -12.77 -21.86
N LYS A 68 27.11 -11.49 -21.99
CA LYS A 68 27.38 -10.44 -21.01
C LYS A 68 26.15 -10.01 -20.22
N TYR A 69 24.95 -10.44 -20.58
CA TYR A 69 23.72 -9.94 -19.99
C TYR A 69 22.88 -11.09 -19.44
N GLY A 70 22.60 -11.02 -18.14
CA GLY A 70 21.69 -11.93 -17.46
C GLY A 70 20.42 -11.19 -17.05
N VAL A 71 19.31 -11.90 -16.89
CA VAL A 71 18.02 -11.30 -16.52
C VAL A 71 17.38 -12.11 -15.38
N PHE A 72 16.89 -11.40 -14.36
CA PHE A 72 16.12 -12.00 -13.26
C PHE A 72 14.91 -11.11 -12.90
N PRO A 73 13.69 -11.68 -12.79
CA PRO A 73 12.50 -10.92 -12.44
C PRO A 73 12.30 -10.85 -10.92
N LEU A 74 12.06 -9.64 -10.42
CA LEU A 74 11.50 -9.41 -9.10
C LEU A 74 10.01 -9.76 -9.10
N ARG A 75 9.52 -10.35 -8.02
CA ARG A 75 8.12 -10.76 -7.84
C ARG A 75 7.20 -9.58 -7.52
N GLY A 76 7.76 -8.47 -7.05
CA GLY A 76 7.04 -7.26 -6.65
C GLY A 76 7.94 -6.34 -5.84
N LYS A 77 7.36 -5.62 -4.87
CA LYS A 77 8.11 -4.74 -3.96
C LYS A 77 9.09 -5.56 -3.11
N LEU A 78 10.37 -5.23 -3.21
CA LEU A 78 11.42 -5.87 -2.44
C LEU A 78 11.21 -5.61 -0.93
N LEU A 79 11.56 -6.58 -0.09
CA LEU A 79 11.47 -6.42 1.37
C LEU A 79 12.39 -5.28 1.84
N ASN A 80 11.85 -4.32 2.61
CA ASN A 80 12.67 -3.34 3.29
C ASN A 80 13.49 -4.01 4.41
N VAL A 81 14.77 -4.26 4.14
CA VAL A 81 15.67 -5.01 5.02
C VAL A 81 16.11 -4.26 6.28
N ARG A 82 15.99 -2.92 6.34
CA ARG A 82 16.38 -2.15 7.54
C ARG A 82 15.47 -2.43 8.72
N ASP A 83 14.22 -2.69 8.43
CA ASP A 83 13.14 -2.80 9.41
C ASP A 83 12.54 -4.20 9.50
N ALA A 84 13.13 -5.16 8.78
CA ALA A 84 12.74 -6.55 8.80
C ALA A 84 13.51 -7.32 9.88
N SER A 85 12.85 -8.29 10.50
CA SER A 85 13.52 -9.22 11.40
C SER A 85 14.50 -10.10 10.62
N HIS A 86 15.51 -10.60 11.33
CA HIS A 86 16.49 -11.53 10.74
C HIS A 86 15.83 -12.77 10.13
N GLU A 87 14.75 -13.24 10.74
CA GLU A 87 13.97 -14.36 10.25
C GLU A 87 13.22 -14.01 8.95
N GLN A 88 12.63 -12.82 8.88
CA GLN A 88 11.98 -12.33 7.65
C GLN A 88 12.98 -12.24 6.49
N ILE A 89 14.18 -11.70 6.73
CA ILE A 89 15.23 -11.58 5.70
C ILE A 89 15.71 -12.97 5.27
N LYS A 90 15.98 -13.87 6.22
CA LYS A 90 16.46 -15.23 5.94
C LYS A 90 15.44 -16.05 5.15
N ASN A 91 14.16 -15.94 5.50
CA ASN A 91 13.07 -16.68 4.84
C ASN A 91 12.64 -16.03 3.53
N ASN A 92 13.15 -14.82 3.21
CA ASN A 92 12.87 -14.17 1.94
C ASN A 92 13.70 -14.80 0.80
N THR A 93 13.01 -15.65 0.02
CA THR A 93 13.62 -16.35 -1.13
C THR A 93 14.20 -15.42 -2.19
N GLU A 94 13.61 -14.24 -2.41
CA GLU A 94 14.03 -13.29 -3.43
C GLU A 94 15.37 -12.63 -3.08
N ILE A 95 15.52 -12.16 -1.84
CA ILE A 95 16.81 -11.66 -1.33
C ILE A 95 17.89 -12.75 -1.41
N SER A 96 17.54 -13.98 -1.01
CA SER A 96 18.47 -15.12 -1.11
C SER A 96 18.91 -15.37 -2.55
N TYR A 97 18.00 -15.29 -3.52
CA TYR A 97 18.35 -15.42 -4.93
C TYR A 97 19.23 -14.28 -5.43
N ILE A 98 18.93 -13.02 -5.12
CA ILE A 98 19.78 -11.88 -5.52
C ILE A 98 21.21 -12.07 -5.00
N LYS A 99 21.36 -12.47 -3.72
CA LYS A 99 22.67 -12.77 -3.13
C LYS A 99 23.40 -13.89 -3.87
N GLN A 100 22.70 -14.99 -4.18
CA GLN A 100 23.28 -16.12 -4.90
C GLN A 100 23.68 -15.76 -6.34
N ILE A 101 22.82 -15.03 -7.07
CA ILE A 101 23.02 -14.63 -8.46
C ILE A 101 24.24 -13.71 -8.60
N LEU A 102 24.37 -12.72 -7.71
CA LEU A 102 25.50 -11.78 -7.72
C LEU A 102 26.75 -12.34 -7.04
N GLY A 103 26.63 -13.35 -6.17
CA GLY A 103 27.74 -13.86 -5.36
C GLY A 103 28.03 -13.00 -4.13
N LEU A 104 27.01 -12.39 -3.53
CA LEU A 104 27.13 -11.49 -2.38
C LEU A 104 27.34 -12.26 -1.07
N GLN A 105 28.24 -11.75 -0.23
CA GLN A 105 28.69 -12.35 1.03
C GLN A 105 28.50 -11.37 2.18
N HIS A 106 27.80 -11.78 3.23
CA HIS A 106 27.39 -10.90 4.30
C HIS A 106 28.58 -10.48 5.18
N GLY A 107 28.69 -9.18 5.45
CA GLY A 107 29.80 -8.59 6.21
C GLY A 107 31.12 -8.50 5.45
N LYS A 108 31.10 -8.72 4.12
CA LYS A 108 32.24 -8.46 3.25
C LYS A 108 32.23 -7.01 2.78
N GLU A 109 33.36 -6.34 2.88
CA GLU A 109 33.59 -5.07 2.20
C GLU A 109 34.08 -5.32 0.77
N TYR A 110 33.53 -4.57 -0.17
CA TYR A 110 33.78 -4.72 -1.59
C TYR A 110 34.47 -3.48 -2.14
N ASP A 111 35.79 -3.55 -2.32
CA ASP A 111 36.55 -2.50 -3.00
C ASP A 111 36.48 -2.62 -4.53
N SER A 112 36.01 -3.78 -5.03
CA SER A 112 35.85 -4.05 -6.45
C SER A 112 34.86 -5.17 -6.71
N VAL A 113 34.43 -5.30 -7.96
CA VAL A 113 33.48 -6.33 -8.43
C VAL A 113 34.12 -7.67 -8.76
N LYS A 114 35.45 -7.82 -8.63
CA LYS A 114 36.21 -9.02 -9.04
C LYS A 114 35.71 -10.31 -8.40
N SER A 115 35.21 -10.21 -7.17
CA SER A 115 34.72 -11.37 -6.42
C SER A 115 33.24 -11.70 -6.66
N LEU A 116 32.55 -10.94 -7.51
CA LEU A 116 31.15 -11.13 -7.86
C LEU A 116 31.01 -11.98 -9.12
N ARG A 117 29.79 -12.47 -9.37
CA ARG A 117 29.41 -13.15 -10.61
C ARG A 117 29.14 -12.18 -11.76
N TYR A 118 28.70 -10.97 -11.42
CA TYR A 118 28.40 -9.89 -12.35
C TYR A 118 29.15 -8.63 -11.91
N GLY A 119 29.72 -7.91 -12.87
CA GLY A 119 30.39 -6.64 -12.63
C GLY A 119 29.45 -5.46 -12.50
N LYS A 120 28.23 -5.59 -13.04
CA LYS A 120 27.22 -4.53 -13.02
C LYS A 120 25.85 -5.07 -12.68
N LEU A 121 25.03 -4.24 -12.06
CA LEU A 121 23.64 -4.49 -11.73
C LEU A 121 22.80 -3.38 -12.37
N MET A 122 21.93 -3.74 -13.30
CA MET A 122 21.03 -2.82 -13.98
C MET A 122 19.60 -3.02 -13.50
N ILE A 123 18.96 -1.96 -13.03
CA ILE A 123 17.57 -1.97 -12.58
C ILE A 123 16.69 -1.58 -13.76
N MET A 124 15.66 -2.38 -14.04
CA MET A 124 14.72 -2.17 -15.14
C MET A 124 13.29 -2.28 -14.61
N THR A 125 12.72 -1.14 -14.25
CA THR A 125 11.36 -1.02 -13.69
C THR A 125 10.45 -0.25 -14.64
N ASP A 126 9.16 -0.33 -14.38
CA ASP A 126 8.18 0.54 -15.00
C ASP A 126 8.55 2.01 -14.70
N GLN A 127 8.31 2.91 -15.65
CA GLN A 127 8.60 4.34 -15.49
C GLN A 127 7.41 5.04 -14.83
N ASP A 128 7.05 4.50 -13.67
CA ASP A 128 6.02 5.02 -12.79
C ASP A 128 6.57 5.15 -11.36
N HIS A 129 5.73 5.68 -10.49
CA HIS A 129 6.09 5.89 -9.09
C HIS A 129 6.44 4.58 -8.35
N ASP A 130 5.73 3.48 -8.63
CA ASP A 130 5.97 2.21 -7.94
C ASP A 130 7.29 1.57 -8.41
N GLY A 131 7.69 1.76 -9.66
CA GLY A 131 9.01 1.43 -10.19
C GLY A 131 10.13 2.19 -9.48
N SER A 132 9.99 3.51 -9.29
CA SER A 132 10.95 4.32 -8.51
C SER A 132 11.09 3.81 -7.07
N HIS A 133 10.02 3.34 -6.44
CA HIS A 133 10.09 2.72 -5.12
C HIS A 133 10.85 1.38 -5.13
N ILE A 134 10.68 0.55 -6.16
CA ILE A 134 11.44 -0.71 -6.33
C ILE A 134 12.93 -0.40 -6.48
N LYS A 135 13.30 0.59 -7.31
CA LYS A 135 14.70 1.07 -7.42
C LYS A 135 15.23 1.45 -6.03
N GLY A 136 14.48 2.27 -5.29
CA GLY A 136 14.86 2.72 -3.96
C GLY A 136 15.01 1.58 -2.95
N LEU A 137 14.11 0.58 -2.95
CA LEU A 137 14.20 -0.59 -2.07
C LEU A 137 15.43 -1.46 -2.36
N LEU A 138 15.80 -1.60 -3.64
CA LEU A 138 17.01 -2.32 -4.04
C LEU A 138 18.28 -1.55 -3.65
N ILE A 139 18.31 -0.24 -3.85
CA ILE A 139 19.38 0.64 -3.37
C ILE A 139 19.50 0.53 -1.85
N ASN A 140 18.38 0.56 -1.13
CA ASN A 140 18.33 0.39 0.32
C ASN A 140 18.88 -0.97 0.76
N PHE A 141 18.51 -2.06 0.07
CA PHE A 141 19.05 -3.39 0.34
C PHE A 141 20.58 -3.43 0.20
N LEU A 142 21.11 -2.88 -0.89
CA LEU A 142 22.56 -2.80 -1.11
C LEU A 142 23.23 -1.91 -0.08
N HIS A 143 22.67 -0.74 0.23
CA HIS A 143 23.21 0.18 1.24
C HIS A 143 23.21 -0.44 2.64
N ALA A 144 22.16 -1.18 3.02
CA ALA A 144 22.03 -1.75 4.36
C ALA A 144 22.94 -2.97 4.61
N HIS A 145 23.27 -3.74 3.57
CA HIS A 145 24.03 -4.99 3.72
C HIS A 145 25.39 -5.00 3.03
N PHE A 146 25.58 -4.18 2.01
CA PHE A 146 26.78 -4.12 1.16
C PHE A 146 27.13 -2.67 0.75
N PRO A 147 27.21 -1.71 1.69
CA PRO A 147 27.32 -0.27 1.37
C PRO A 147 28.51 0.07 0.47
N SER A 148 29.64 -0.62 0.63
CA SER A 148 30.83 -0.41 -0.21
C SER A 148 30.60 -0.67 -1.69
N LEU A 149 29.65 -1.54 -2.07
CA LEU A 149 29.33 -1.77 -3.49
C LEU A 149 28.71 -0.56 -4.18
N LEU A 150 27.92 0.25 -3.47
CA LEU A 150 27.34 1.46 -4.05
C LEU A 150 28.41 2.52 -4.35
N LYS A 151 29.56 2.44 -3.67
CA LYS A 151 30.71 3.31 -3.90
C LYS A 151 31.58 2.87 -5.09
N VAL A 152 31.37 1.66 -5.62
CA VAL A 152 32.13 1.16 -6.77
C VAL A 152 31.57 1.78 -8.06
N PRO A 153 32.36 2.60 -8.80
CA PRO A 153 31.86 3.31 -9.97
C PRO A 153 31.33 2.36 -11.06
N GLY A 154 30.14 2.68 -11.59
CA GLY A 154 29.52 1.91 -12.67
C GLY A 154 28.96 0.54 -12.27
N PHE A 155 28.96 0.20 -10.97
CA PHE A 155 28.33 -1.04 -10.49
C PHE A 155 26.81 -0.99 -10.64
N LEU A 156 26.17 0.06 -10.13
CA LEU A 156 24.72 0.20 -10.18
C LEU A 156 24.29 1.06 -11.38
N LEU A 157 23.39 0.52 -12.18
CA LEU A 157 22.84 1.13 -13.37
C LEU A 157 21.32 1.13 -13.29
N GLU A 158 20.68 2.01 -14.03
CA GLU A 158 19.26 1.89 -14.37
C GLU A 158 19.06 1.88 -15.88
N PHE A 159 17.98 1.22 -16.29
CA PHE A 159 17.47 1.23 -17.63
C PHE A 159 16.20 2.07 -17.67
N ILE A 160 16.22 3.15 -18.45
CA ILE A 160 15.08 4.04 -18.65
C ILE A 160 14.39 3.76 -19.98
N THR A 161 13.09 4.02 -20.04
CA THR A 161 12.27 3.95 -21.25
C THR A 161 11.43 5.21 -21.37
N PRO A 162 11.02 5.62 -22.58
CA PRO A 162 10.10 6.75 -22.72
C PRO A 162 8.78 6.49 -21.97
N ILE A 163 8.22 7.52 -21.34
CA ILE A 163 6.90 7.46 -20.69
C ILE A 163 5.77 7.81 -21.66
N ILE A 164 6.06 8.63 -22.68
CA ILE A 164 5.10 9.11 -23.67
C ILE A 164 5.73 9.09 -25.05
N LYS A 165 4.96 8.61 -26.03
CA LYS A 165 5.28 8.72 -27.46
C LYS A 165 4.16 9.45 -28.18
N ALA A 166 4.48 10.60 -28.75
CA ALA A 166 3.58 11.36 -29.61
C ALA A 166 3.91 11.03 -31.08
N THR A 167 2.91 10.61 -31.85
CA THR A 167 3.09 10.25 -33.28
C THR A 167 2.16 11.05 -34.19
N LYS A 168 2.70 11.59 -35.29
CA LYS A 168 1.94 12.31 -36.33
C LYS A 168 2.51 11.98 -37.71
N GLY A 169 1.82 11.09 -38.42
CA GLY A 169 2.31 10.55 -39.70
C GLY A 169 3.65 9.83 -39.52
N LYS A 170 4.73 10.35 -40.12
CA LYS A 170 6.10 9.82 -39.98
C LYS A 170 6.89 10.44 -38.83
N GLN A 171 6.38 11.50 -38.20
CA GLN A 171 7.05 12.16 -37.08
C GLN A 171 6.71 11.41 -35.79
N SER A 172 7.74 11.14 -34.98
CA SER A 172 7.61 10.57 -33.64
C SER A 172 8.43 11.40 -32.68
N LYS A 173 7.84 11.78 -31.55
CA LYS A 173 8.52 12.40 -30.41
C LYS A 173 8.37 11.51 -29.19
N VAL A 174 9.44 11.33 -28.45
CA VAL A 174 9.49 10.53 -27.22
C VAL A 174 9.84 11.45 -26.07
N PHE A 175 9.21 11.24 -24.92
CA PHE A 175 9.41 12.00 -23.70
C PHE A 175 9.69 11.04 -22.57
N TYR A 176 10.67 11.36 -21.72
CA TYR A 176 11.08 10.52 -20.58
C TYR A 176 10.49 11.02 -19.27
N THR A 177 10.03 12.27 -19.23
CA THR A 177 9.37 12.85 -18.06
C THR A 177 8.06 13.55 -18.45
N LEU A 178 7.11 13.63 -17.52
CA LEU A 178 5.84 14.34 -17.75
C LEU A 178 6.07 15.84 -18.00
N PRO A 179 6.93 16.53 -17.22
CA PRO A 179 7.25 17.93 -17.48
C PRO A 179 7.81 18.20 -18.89
N GLU A 180 8.62 17.31 -19.46
CA GLU A 180 9.08 17.43 -20.85
C GLU A 180 7.91 17.40 -21.86
N TYR A 181 6.96 16.49 -21.63
CA TYR A 181 5.77 16.39 -22.47
C TYR A 181 4.85 17.60 -22.32
N ASP A 182 4.62 18.06 -21.08
CA ASP A 182 3.78 19.21 -20.79
C ASP A 182 4.37 20.49 -21.39
N ALA A 183 5.67 20.71 -21.23
CA ALA A 183 6.37 21.82 -21.87
C ALA A 183 6.27 21.77 -23.41
N TRP A 184 6.38 20.57 -24.00
CA TRP A 184 6.15 20.41 -25.44
C TRP A 184 4.69 20.69 -25.83
N LYS A 185 3.72 20.26 -25.04
CA LYS A 185 2.29 20.49 -25.28
C LYS A 185 1.97 21.99 -25.21
N GLU A 186 2.47 22.69 -24.21
CA GLU A 186 2.34 24.14 -24.05
C GLU A 186 2.98 24.90 -25.21
N ALA A 187 4.18 24.50 -25.64
CA ALA A 187 4.85 25.10 -26.80
C ALA A 187 4.10 24.91 -28.13
N ASN A 188 3.13 23.99 -28.19
CA ASN A 188 2.21 23.82 -29.33
C ASN A 188 0.82 24.41 -29.04
N GLU A 189 0.74 25.45 -28.20
CA GLU A 189 -0.51 26.14 -27.82
C GLU A 189 -1.55 25.20 -27.18
N GLY A 190 -1.11 24.11 -26.56
CA GLY A 190 -1.99 23.04 -26.06
C GLY A 190 -2.68 22.23 -27.15
N ASN A 191 -2.46 22.55 -28.43
CA ASN A 191 -3.10 21.93 -29.57
C ASN A 191 -2.32 20.71 -30.06
N THR A 192 -2.60 19.56 -29.46
CA THR A 192 -2.08 18.26 -29.91
C THR A 192 -2.91 17.63 -31.03
N SER A 193 -3.80 18.38 -31.68
CA SER A 193 -4.67 17.85 -32.74
C SER A 193 -3.86 17.22 -33.89
N GLY A 194 -4.24 15.97 -34.21
CA GLY A 194 -3.55 15.13 -35.19
C GLY A 194 -2.30 14.39 -34.67
N TRP A 195 -1.94 14.53 -33.40
CA TRP A 195 -0.97 13.65 -32.73
C TRP A 195 -1.69 12.52 -32.01
N SER A 196 -1.28 11.28 -32.26
CA SER A 196 -1.65 10.14 -31.44
C SER A 196 -0.67 10.04 -30.27
N ILE A 197 -1.17 10.28 -29.06
CA ILE A 197 -0.41 10.22 -27.82
C ILE A 197 -0.59 8.84 -27.20
N LYS A 198 0.50 8.13 -26.96
CA LYS A 198 0.50 6.83 -26.28
C LYS A 198 1.35 6.90 -25.03
N TYR A 199 0.78 6.51 -23.91
CA TYR A 199 1.45 6.38 -22.62
C TYR A 199 2.08 4.99 -22.48
N TYR A 200 3.29 4.95 -21.94
CA TYR A 200 4.13 3.77 -21.73
C TYR A 200 4.43 3.61 -20.23
N LYS A 201 3.37 3.58 -19.41
CA LYS A 201 3.52 3.48 -17.94
C LYS A 201 4.21 2.17 -17.54
N GLY A 202 3.73 1.05 -18.09
CA GLY A 202 4.35 -0.27 -17.88
C GLY A 202 5.28 -0.68 -19.02
N LEU A 203 6.39 -1.34 -18.70
CA LEU A 203 7.36 -1.88 -19.66
C LEU A 203 6.72 -2.87 -20.64
N GLY A 204 5.68 -3.59 -20.20
CA GLY A 204 4.89 -4.48 -21.06
C GLY A 204 4.11 -3.78 -22.19
N THR A 205 4.02 -2.45 -22.17
CA THR A 205 3.37 -1.65 -23.23
C THR A 205 4.23 -1.53 -24.48
N SER A 206 5.55 -1.65 -24.31
CA SER A 206 6.52 -1.62 -25.40
C SER A 206 6.51 -2.94 -26.16
N THR A 207 6.56 -2.84 -27.48
CA THR A 207 6.66 -4.02 -28.35
C THR A 207 8.06 -4.63 -28.30
N SER A 208 8.19 -5.90 -28.71
CA SER A 208 9.52 -6.53 -28.86
C SER A 208 10.42 -5.82 -29.86
N ASN A 209 9.87 -5.09 -30.84
CA ASN A 209 10.67 -4.29 -31.78
C ASN A 209 11.20 -3.03 -31.09
N GLU A 210 10.36 -2.31 -30.35
CA GLU A 210 10.80 -1.17 -29.54
C GLU A 210 11.85 -1.61 -28.50
N ALA A 211 11.69 -2.80 -27.89
CA ALA A 211 12.72 -3.37 -27.01
C ALA A 211 14.07 -3.53 -27.73
N LYS A 212 14.08 -4.04 -28.97
CA LYS A 212 15.31 -4.17 -29.76
C LYS A 212 15.90 -2.80 -30.11
N GLU A 213 15.07 -1.80 -30.41
CA GLU A 213 15.51 -0.43 -30.65
C GLU A 213 16.19 0.16 -29.39
N TYR A 214 15.58 -0.01 -28.21
CA TYR A 214 16.15 0.47 -26.95
C TYR A 214 17.50 -0.19 -26.65
N PHE A 215 17.60 -1.51 -26.83
CA PHE A 215 18.84 -2.26 -26.60
C PHE A 215 19.91 -2.03 -27.69
N ALA A 216 19.52 -1.69 -28.92
CA ALA A 216 20.48 -1.23 -29.94
C ALA A 216 21.06 0.14 -29.56
N ALA A 217 20.26 0.99 -28.92
CA ALA A 217 20.63 2.30 -28.38
C ALA A 217 20.89 2.25 -26.86
N LEU A 218 21.46 1.15 -26.34
CA LEU A 218 21.55 0.89 -24.90
C LEU A 218 22.25 2.01 -24.12
N GLU A 219 23.29 2.63 -24.69
CA GLU A 219 24.00 3.72 -24.02
C GLU A 219 23.09 4.94 -23.75
N HIS A 220 22.08 5.19 -24.58
CA HIS A 220 21.10 6.26 -24.33
C HIS A 220 20.07 5.89 -23.25
N HIS A 221 19.77 4.60 -23.11
CA HIS A 221 18.77 4.08 -22.17
C HIS A 221 19.37 3.65 -20.83
N LYS A 222 20.70 3.62 -20.71
CA LYS A 222 21.41 3.19 -19.51
C LYS A 222 21.99 4.39 -18.80
N LYS A 223 21.63 4.57 -17.53
CA LYS A 223 22.22 5.59 -16.66
C LYS A 223 23.03 4.93 -15.54
N SER A 224 24.15 5.54 -15.15
CA SER A 224 24.98 5.05 -14.04
C SER A 224 24.70 5.83 -12.76
N PHE A 225 24.50 5.13 -11.65
CA PHE A 225 24.42 5.78 -10.35
C PHE A 225 25.81 6.26 -9.89
N ILE A 226 25.88 7.44 -9.30
CA ILE A 226 27.10 8.03 -8.74
C ILE A 226 26.92 8.26 -7.24
N TRP A 227 27.87 7.73 -6.47
CA TRP A 227 28.05 8.05 -5.05
C TRP A 227 29.02 9.21 -4.91
N GLU A 228 28.55 10.34 -4.38
CA GLU A 228 29.38 11.53 -4.18
C GLU A 228 29.93 11.62 -2.77
N SER A 229 29.11 11.32 -1.76
CA SER A 229 29.49 11.50 -0.36
C SER A 229 28.71 10.59 0.57
N ASP A 230 29.15 10.50 1.83
CA ASP A 230 28.40 9.76 2.85
C ASP A 230 27.01 10.37 3.15
N GLY A 231 26.73 11.59 2.67
CA GLY A 231 25.39 12.20 2.69
C GLY A 231 24.36 11.41 1.88
N ASP A 232 24.78 10.74 0.80
CA ASP A 232 23.92 9.83 0.03
C ASP A 232 23.40 8.68 0.90
N GLY A 233 24.27 8.16 1.76
CA GLY A 233 23.93 7.13 2.72
C GLY A 233 22.89 7.59 3.76
N ASP A 234 23.02 8.82 4.26
CA ASP A 234 22.04 9.39 5.19
C ASP A 234 20.66 9.56 4.53
N LEU A 235 20.62 10.03 3.28
CA LEU A 235 19.37 10.17 2.53
C LEU A 235 18.69 8.81 2.28
N ILE A 236 19.46 7.77 1.97
CA ILE A 236 18.93 6.40 1.83
C ILE A 236 18.38 5.92 3.18
N ASP A 237 19.09 6.15 4.28
CA ASP A 237 18.61 5.78 5.62
C ASP A 237 17.32 6.53 5.99
N MET A 238 17.29 7.86 5.77
CA MET A 238 16.12 8.71 5.99
C MET A 238 14.88 8.17 5.25
N SER A 239 15.06 7.77 3.99
CA SER A 239 13.98 7.30 3.13
C SER A 239 13.37 5.97 3.60
N PHE A 240 14.16 5.06 4.17
CA PHE A 240 13.72 3.68 4.44
C PHE A 240 13.72 3.24 5.90
N SER A 241 14.27 4.03 6.83
CA SER A 241 14.34 3.68 8.25
C SER A 241 13.04 4.00 9.00
N LYS A 242 12.46 3.06 9.74
CA LYS A 242 11.30 3.34 10.62
C LYS A 242 11.57 4.38 11.72
N LYS A 243 12.83 4.71 11.99
CA LYS A 243 13.22 5.67 13.05
C LYS A 243 13.24 7.12 12.56
N ARG A 244 13.31 7.35 11.26
CA ARG A 244 13.47 8.68 10.62
C ARG A 244 12.14 9.25 10.11
N VAL A 245 11.04 8.97 10.82
CA VAL A 245 9.68 9.37 10.40
C VAL A 245 9.54 10.90 10.34
N GLU A 246 10.01 11.61 11.38
CA GLU A 246 9.91 13.07 11.42
C GLU A 246 10.77 13.73 10.32
N ASP A 247 11.93 13.16 10.01
CA ASP A 247 12.78 13.63 8.92
C ASP A 247 12.08 13.46 7.56
N ARG A 248 11.41 12.32 7.33
CA ARG A 248 10.59 12.13 6.12
C ARG A 248 9.43 13.11 6.04
N LYS A 249 8.81 13.46 7.17
CA LYS A 249 7.75 14.48 7.16
C LYS A 249 8.29 15.84 6.76
N ALA A 250 9.42 16.24 7.33
CA ALA A 250 10.09 17.51 6.97
C ALA A 250 10.49 17.51 5.48
N TRP A 251 11.06 16.42 5.01
CA TRP A 251 11.44 16.21 3.61
C TRP A 251 10.24 16.30 2.64
N LEU A 252 9.12 15.65 2.96
CA LEU A 252 7.91 15.70 2.13
C LEU A 252 7.21 17.05 2.20
N THR A 253 7.35 17.78 3.31
CA THR A 253 6.81 19.15 3.46
C THR A 253 7.65 20.16 2.68
N ALA A 254 8.95 19.93 2.53
CA ALA A 254 9.87 20.78 1.78
C ALA A 254 9.81 20.54 0.25
N TYR A 255 8.97 19.63 -0.23
CA TYR A 255 8.83 19.36 -1.65
C TYR A 255 8.28 20.58 -2.42
N GLU A 256 8.90 20.90 -3.55
CA GLU A 256 8.44 21.95 -4.46
C GLU A 256 7.74 21.34 -5.69
N PRO A 257 6.48 21.74 -6.00
CA PRO A 257 5.79 21.33 -7.22
C PRO A 257 6.62 21.61 -8.48
N GLY A 258 6.60 20.68 -9.43
CA GLY A 258 7.44 20.74 -10.62
C GLY A 258 8.83 20.13 -10.45
N THR A 259 9.18 19.62 -9.26
CA THR A 259 10.39 18.81 -9.09
C THR A 259 10.32 17.53 -9.93
N PHE A 260 11.34 17.30 -10.76
CA PHE A 260 11.54 16.07 -11.54
C PHE A 260 13.04 15.77 -11.68
N LEU A 261 13.37 14.51 -11.97
CA LEU A 261 14.74 14.09 -12.27
C LEU A 261 15.03 14.29 -13.76
N ASP A 262 16.09 15.03 -14.08
CA ASP A 262 16.56 15.21 -15.46
C ASP A 262 17.21 13.90 -15.96
N MET A 263 16.60 13.30 -16.99
CA MET A 263 17.02 12.03 -17.56
C MET A 263 17.91 12.18 -18.82
N SER A 264 18.31 13.40 -19.16
CA SER A 264 19.08 13.69 -20.38
C SER A 264 20.55 13.23 -20.31
N GLY A 265 21.22 13.42 -19.17
CA GLY A 265 22.62 13.03 -18.94
C GLY A 265 22.79 11.55 -18.65
N ASP A 266 24.00 10.99 -18.75
CA ASP A 266 24.27 9.54 -18.64
C ASP A 266 24.39 9.01 -17.19
N THR A 267 24.20 9.88 -16.21
CA THR A 267 24.49 9.62 -14.81
C THR A 267 23.39 10.15 -13.90
N VAL A 268 23.11 9.43 -12.82
CA VAL A 268 22.13 9.83 -11.80
C VAL A 268 22.81 9.81 -10.44
N ARG A 269 22.75 10.93 -9.71
CA ARG A 269 23.25 10.97 -8.33
C ARG A 269 22.22 10.39 -7.36
N PHE A 270 22.68 9.76 -6.27
CA PHE A 270 21.76 9.19 -5.28
C PHE A 270 20.89 10.24 -4.61
N ASP A 271 21.43 11.41 -4.27
CA ASP A 271 20.66 12.53 -3.71
C ASP A 271 19.59 13.04 -4.68
N GLU A 272 19.90 13.16 -5.96
CA GLU A 272 18.93 13.57 -6.98
C GLU A 272 17.84 12.52 -7.17
N PHE A 273 18.21 11.24 -7.26
CA PHE A 273 17.22 10.15 -7.32
C PHE A 273 16.26 10.21 -6.13
N ILE A 274 16.78 10.37 -4.91
CA ILE A 274 15.94 10.42 -3.71
C ILE A 274 15.05 11.66 -3.75
N ASN A 275 15.64 12.85 -3.89
CA ASN A 275 14.95 14.12 -3.73
C ASN A 275 14.12 14.54 -4.96
N LYS A 276 14.32 13.92 -6.14
CA LYS A 276 13.63 14.30 -7.37
C LYS A 276 12.79 13.19 -8.00
N GLU A 277 13.02 11.92 -7.67
CA GLU A 277 12.25 10.78 -8.18
C GLU A 277 11.52 10.01 -7.07
N LEU A 278 12.23 9.53 -6.03
CA LEU A 278 11.64 8.75 -4.94
C LEU A 278 10.65 9.58 -4.09
N ILE A 279 10.86 10.89 -3.99
CA ILE A 279 9.90 11.80 -3.33
C ILE A 279 8.53 11.79 -4.02
N LEU A 280 8.50 11.65 -5.35
CA LEU A 280 7.26 11.63 -6.13
C LEU A 280 6.44 10.38 -5.79
N PHE A 281 7.12 9.23 -5.65
CA PHE A 281 6.48 8.04 -5.12
C PHE A 281 5.93 8.25 -3.71
N SER A 282 6.73 8.81 -2.82
CA SER A 282 6.35 9.01 -1.42
C SER A 282 5.11 9.90 -1.29
N ARG A 283 4.99 10.94 -2.14
CA ARG A 283 3.79 11.78 -2.24
C ARG A 283 2.60 11.06 -2.85
N ALA A 284 2.80 10.33 -3.95
CA ALA A 284 1.74 9.55 -4.59
C ALA A 284 1.18 8.47 -3.65
N ASP A 285 2.04 7.81 -2.87
CA ASP A 285 1.68 6.86 -1.82
C ASP A 285 0.82 7.53 -0.74
N LEU A 286 1.20 8.71 -0.26
CA LEU A 286 0.37 9.46 0.69
C LEU A 286 -1.02 9.79 0.15
N LEU A 287 -1.10 10.32 -1.07
CA LEU A 287 -2.36 10.65 -1.73
C LEU A 287 -3.27 9.44 -1.91
N ARG A 288 -2.69 8.26 -2.19
CA ARG A 288 -3.46 7.01 -2.36
C ARG A 288 -3.83 6.37 -1.03
N SER A 289 -3.08 6.63 0.04
CA SER A 289 -3.18 5.93 1.33
C SER A 289 -3.99 6.68 2.37
N ILE A 290 -3.93 8.01 2.41
CA ILE A 290 -4.64 8.86 3.38
C ILE A 290 -5.89 9.46 2.71
N PRO A 291 -7.09 9.35 3.32
CA PRO A 291 -8.29 9.91 2.75
C PRO A 291 -8.42 11.43 2.97
N SER A 292 -9.35 12.04 2.23
CA SER A 292 -9.77 13.43 2.48
C SER A 292 -10.70 13.51 3.69
N MET A 293 -10.57 14.60 4.45
CA MET A 293 -11.48 14.96 5.55
C MET A 293 -12.90 15.23 5.05
N VAL A 294 -13.04 15.71 3.81
CA VAL A 294 -14.34 16.15 3.27
C VAL A 294 -15.25 14.97 2.99
N ASP A 295 -14.80 13.98 2.22
CA ASP A 295 -15.61 12.83 1.82
C ASP A 295 -15.22 11.51 2.49
N GLY A 296 -14.10 11.48 3.22
CA GLY A 296 -13.59 10.25 3.82
C GLY A 296 -13.03 9.24 2.82
N PHE A 297 -12.84 9.62 1.55
CA PHE A 297 -12.35 8.71 0.52
C PHE A 297 -10.87 8.86 0.22
N LYS A 298 -10.29 7.70 -0.07
CA LYS A 298 -9.08 7.58 -0.90
C LYS A 298 -9.46 7.74 -2.37
N PRO A 299 -8.53 8.15 -3.26
CA PRO A 299 -8.82 8.33 -4.68
C PRO A 299 -9.47 7.10 -5.35
N SER A 300 -9.04 5.88 -5.00
CA SER A 300 -9.64 4.66 -5.57
C SER A 300 -11.12 4.49 -5.23
N GLN A 301 -11.52 4.82 -4.00
CA GLN A 301 -12.91 4.75 -3.56
C GLN A 301 -13.75 5.83 -4.27
N ARG A 302 -13.18 7.02 -4.43
CA ARG A 302 -13.82 8.14 -5.13
C ARG A 302 -14.04 7.83 -6.61
N LYS A 303 -13.05 7.23 -7.28
CA LYS A 303 -13.13 6.73 -8.66
C LYS A 303 -14.25 5.71 -8.87
N VAL A 304 -14.38 4.76 -7.93
CA VAL A 304 -15.48 3.78 -7.93
C VAL A 304 -16.83 4.49 -7.81
N LEU A 305 -16.97 5.42 -6.85
CA LEU A 305 -18.24 6.09 -6.61
C LEU A 305 -18.65 7.01 -7.76
N PHE A 306 -17.70 7.78 -8.31
CA PHE A 306 -17.88 8.60 -9.51
C PHE A 306 -18.41 7.77 -10.67
N SER A 307 -17.80 6.62 -10.93
CA SER A 307 -18.22 5.74 -12.02
C SER A 307 -19.61 5.17 -11.78
N CYS A 308 -19.95 4.84 -10.52
CA CYS A 308 -21.31 4.39 -10.15
C CYS A 308 -22.37 5.48 -10.36
N PHE A 309 -22.04 6.74 -10.03
CA PHE A 309 -22.90 7.90 -10.26
C PHE A 309 -23.07 8.19 -11.76
N LYS A 310 -21.97 8.21 -12.51
CA LYS A 310 -21.94 8.44 -13.97
C LYS A 310 -22.85 7.47 -14.72
N ARG A 311 -22.83 6.18 -14.34
CA ARG A 311 -23.69 5.15 -14.97
C ARG A 311 -25.08 5.00 -14.35
N LYS A 312 -25.40 5.77 -13.30
CA LYS A 312 -26.64 5.67 -12.52
C LYS A 312 -26.92 4.21 -12.10
N LEU A 313 -25.98 3.61 -11.36
CA LEU A 313 -25.99 2.18 -11.02
C LEU A 313 -27.14 1.78 -10.05
N LYS A 314 -28.36 1.65 -10.59
CA LYS A 314 -29.57 1.27 -9.83
C LYS A 314 -29.79 -0.23 -9.76
N SER A 315 -29.39 -0.97 -10.79
CA SER A 315 -29.50 -2.43 -10.88
C SER A 315 -28.16 -3.10 -10.61
N ASP A 316 -28.22 -4.35 -10.17
CA ASP A 316 -27.03 -5.17 -9.91
C ASP A 316 -26.17 -5.34 -11.17
N VAL A 317 -24.86 -5.17 -11.00
CA VAL A 317 -23.83 -5.47 -11.98
C VAL A 317 -22.76 -6.34 -11.35
N LYS A 318 -22.12 -7.23 -12.13
CA LYS A 318 -20.99 -8.02 -11.61
C LYS A 318 -19.85 -7.09 -11.19
N VAL A 319 -19.22 -7.39 -10.05
CA VAL A 319 -18.09 -6.58 -9.56
C VAL A 319 -16.96 -6.53 -10.59
N ALA A 320 -16.64 -7.64 -11.26
CA ALA A 320 -15.63 -7.67 -12.32
C ALA A 320 -15.97 -6.72 -13.50
N GLN A 321 -17.24 -6.65 -13.91
CA GLN A 321 -17.67 -5.73 -14.97
C GLN A 321 -17.64 -4.28 -14.51
N LEU A 322 -18.00 -4.03 -13.24
CA LEU A 322 -17.88 -2.71 -12.65
C LEU A 322 -16.42 -2.27 -12.60
N SER A 323 -15.49 -3.12 -12.16
CA SER A 323 -14.06 -2.81 -12.12
C SER A 323 -13.52 -2.36 -13.48
N GLY A 324 -13.84 -3.08 -14.56
CA GLY A 324 -13.45 -2.66 -15.92
C GLY A 324 -14.05 -1.31 -16.31
N TYR A 325 -15.34 -1.09 -16.02
CA TYR A 325 -16.00 0.19 -16.27
C TYR A 325 -15.37 1.34 -15.49
N VAL A 326 -15.04 1.15 -14.19
CA VAL A 326 -14.32 2.14 -13.39
C VAL A 326 -12.96 2.42 -14.00
N SER A 327 -12.21 1.38 -14.35
CA SER A 327 -10.86 1.52 -14.91
C SER A 327 -10.84 2.40 -16.15
N GLU A 328 -11.79 2.18 -17.07
CA GLU A 328 -11.98 2.96 -18.29
C GLU A 328 -12.46 4.39 -18.01
N HIS A 329 -13.48 4.56 -17.17
CA HIS A 329 -14.20 5.83 -17.06
C HIS A 329 -13.58 6.82 -16.05
N SER A 330 -12.69 6.36 -15.18
CA SER A 330 -12.01 7.18 -14.18
C SER A 330 -10.49 7.16 -14.30
N ALA A 331 -9.93 6.74 -15.46
CA ALA A 331 -8.49 6.65 -15.70
C ALA A 331 -7.72 5.98 -14.54
N TYR A 332 -8.11 4.76 -14.15
CA TYR A 332 -7.42 4.05 -13.07
C TYR A 332 -6.25 3.21 -13.61
N HIS A 333 -5.05 3.41 -13.05
CA HIS A 333 -3.82 2.83 -13.60
C HIS A 333 -3.20 1.68 -12.80
N HIS A 334 -3.78 1.27 -11.67
CA HIS A 334 -3.17 0.27 -10.74
C HIS A 334 -3.78 -1.14 -10.83
N GLY A 335 -4.45 -1.45 -11.94
CA GLY A 335 -5.01 -2.76 -12.23
C GLY A 335 -6.39 -3.04 -11.60
N GLU A 336 -7.19 -3.81 -12.33
CA GLU A 336 -8.60 -4.08 -11.97
C GLU A 336 -8.77 -4.92 -10.70
N ALA A 337 -7.76 -5.71 -10.31
CA ALA A 337 -7.82 -6.51 -9.08
C ALA A 337 -7.91 -5.62 -7.82
N SER A 338 -7.13 -4.53 -7.79
CA SER A 338 -7.18 -3.54 -6.70
C SER A 338 -8.53 -2.80 -6.67
N LEU A 339 -9.08 -2.47 -7.85
CA LEU A 339 -10.42 -1.87 -7.96
C LEU A 339 -11.51 -2.82 -7.49
N ALA A 340 -11.46 -4.09 -7.89
CA ALA A 340 -12.43 -5.10 -7.45
C ALA A 340 -12.45 -5.20 -5.92
N MET A 341 -11.27 -5.20 -5.29
CA MET A 341 -11.17 -5.20 -3.84
C MET A 341 -11.70 -3.91 -3.22
N THR A 342 -11.43 -2.75 -3.84
CA THR A 342 -12.00 -1.47 -3.40
C THR A 342 -13.53 -1.48 -3.43
N ILE A 343 -14.13 -2.04 -4.49
CA ILE A 343 -15.59 -2.21 -4.62
C ILE A 343 -16.13 -3.14 -3.53
N VAL A 344 -15.48 -4.28 -3.30
CA VAL A 344 -15.88 -5.22 -2.25
C VAL A 344 -15.85 -4.55 -0.87
N ASN A 345 -14.78 -3.83 -0.54
CA ASN A 345 -14.65 -3.12 0.73
C ASN A 345 -15.72 -2.03 0.93
N LEU A 346 -16.13 -1.33 -0.13
CA LEU A 346 -17.21 -0.33 -0.07
C LEU A 346 -18.61 -0.93 0.13
N ALA A 347 -18.77 -2.24 -0.15
CA ALA A 347 -20.02 -2.97 -0.03
C ALA A 347 -20.16 -3.77 1.26
N GLN A 348 -19.04 -4.14 1.91
CA GLN A 348 -19.02 -4.95 3.14
C GLN A 348 -19.85 -4.31 4.28
N ASP A 349 -20.59 -5.14 5.00
CA ASP A 349 -21.55 -4.71 6.03
C ASP A 349 -21.51 -5.56 7.33
N PHE A 350 -20.47 -6.37 7.53
CA PHE A 350 -20.27 -7.17 8.74
C PHE A 350 -19.74 -6.33 9.94
N VAL A 351 -19.87 -6.84 11.16
CA VAL A 351 -19.43 -6.16 12.40
C VAL A 351 -17.95 -5.80 12.33
N GLY A 352 -17.63 -4.51 12.52
CA GLY A 352 -16.26 -3.99 12.44
C GLY A 352 -15.83 -3.50 11.05
N SER A 353 -16.70 -3.59 10.04
CA SER A 353 -16.51 -2.99 8.70
C SER A 353 -17.16 -1.58 8.62
N ASN A 354 -18.03 -1.33 7.63
CA ASN A 354 -18.69 -0.04 7.43
C ASN A 354 -19.94 0.10 8.31
N ASN A 355 -20.09 1.24 9.01
CA ASN A 355 -21.37 1.58 9.66
C ASN A 355 -22.45 1.83 8.61
N ILE A 356 -22.10 2.46 7.49
CA ILE A 356 -22.95 2.69 6.33
C ILE A 356 -22.18 2.27 5.08
N ASN A 357 -22.50 1.10 4.53
CA ASN A 357 -22.01 0.65 3.23
C ASN A 357 -22.70 1.44 2.10
N LEU A 358 -21.91 1.92 1.14
CA LEU A 358 -22.41 2.75 0.03
C LEU A 358 -22.85 1.91 -1.16
N LEU A 359 -22.34 0.68 -1.24
CA LEU A 359 -22.69 -0.31 -2.23
C LEU A 359 -23.42 -1.48 -1.56
N VAL A 360 -24.35 -2.10 -2.28
CA VAL A 360 -25.09 -3.26 -1.77
C VAL A 360 -24.24 -4.53 -1.99
N PRO A 361 -24.03 -5.36 -0.95
CA PRO A 361 -23.35 -6.64 -1.10
C PRO A 361 -24.31 -7.71 -1.65
N SER A 362 -24.60 -7.67 -2.96
CA SER A 362 -25.46 -8.66 -3.64
C SER A 362 -24.66 -9.94 -3.94
N GLY A 363 -24.40 -10.74 -2.91
CA GLY A 363 -23.62 -11.98 -2.96
C GLY A 363 -22.74 -12.16 -1.72
N GLN A 364 -21.71 -13.01 -1.80
CA GLN A 364 -20.77 -13.22 -0.70
C GLN A 364 -19.62 -12.20 -0.76
N PHE A 365 -19.75 -11.08 -0.03
CA PHE A 365 -18.75 -9.99 0.05
C PHE A 365 -17.75 -10.16 1.20
N GLY A 366 -17.79 -11.33 1.84
CA GLY A 366 -16.97 -11.67 2.99
C GLY A 366 -17.70 -11.35 4.29
N THR A 367 -17.24 -11.99 5.35
CA THR A 367 -17.92 -12.01 6.64
C THR A 367 -16.94 -11.67 7.76
N ARG A 368 -17.44 -11.59 9.00
CA ARG A 368 -16.57 -11.41 10.16
C ARG A 368 -15.71 -12.65 10.46
N LEU A 369 -15.96 -13.80 9.82
CA LEU A 369 -15.18 -15.02 10.02
C LEU A 369 -13.70 -14.82 9.68
N GLN A 370 -13.40 -14.04 8.64
CA GLN A 370 -12.03 -13.75 8.18
C GLN A 370 -11.81 -12.25 7.90
N GLY A 371 -12.65 -11.38 8.47
CA GLY A 371 -12.57 -9.93 8.25
C GLY A 371 -12.74 -9.55 6.78
N GLY A 372 -13.66 -10.21 6.08
CA GLY A 372 -13.97 -9.95 4.68
C GLY A 372 -13.09 -10.66 3.66
N LYS A 373 -12.04 -11.39 4.07
CA LYS A 373 -11.13 -12.12 3.16
C LYS A 373 -11.77 -13.35 2.51
N ASP A 374 -12.86 -13.84 3.10
CA ASP A 374 -13.70 -14.94 2.62
C ASP A 374 -14.72 -14.49 1.55
N HIS A 375 -14.54 -13.30 0.97
CA HIS A 375 -15.35 -12.85 -0.16
C HIS A 375 -15.20 -13.78 -1.38
N ALA A 376 -16.28 -13.96 -2.12
CA ALA A 376 -16.23 -14.72 -3.36
C ALA A 376 -15.52 -13.94 -4.48
N SER A 377 -15.13 -14.66 -5.54
CA SER A 377 -14.49 -14.03 -6.70
C SER A 377 -15.37 -12.91 -7.29
N PRO A 378 -14.79 -11.76 -7.68
CA PRO A 378 -15.49 -10.64 -8.33
C PRO A 378 -16.35 -11.01 -9.55
N ARG A 379 -16.13 -12.20 -10.14
CA ARG A 379 -16.89 -12.72 -11.29
C ARG A 379 -18.28 -13.25 -10.90
N TYR A 380 -18.48 -13.61 -9.63
CA TYR A 380 -19.71 -14.24 -9.14
C TYR A 380 -20.58 -13.33 -8.28
N ILE A 381 -20.01 -12.25 -7.75
CA ILE A 381 -20.70 -11.31 -6.89
C ILE A 381 -21.15 -10.08 -7.65
N PHE A 382 -22.29 -9.52 -7.22
CA PHE A 382 -22.93 -8.38 -7.85
C PHE A 382 -23.04 -7.22 -6.86
N THR A 383 -23.12 -6.01 -7.39
CA THR A 383 -23.35 -4.83 -6.55
C THR A 383 -24.12 -3.76 -7.30
N ARG A 384 -24.66 -2.83 -6.53
CA ARG A 384 -25.35 -1.62 -6.99
C ARG A 384 -25.22 -0.52 -5.94
N LEU A 385 -25.58 0.72 -6.28
CA LEU A 385 -25.63 1.79 -5.30
C LEU A 385 -26.67 1.48 -4.22
N HIS A 386 -26.25 1.59 -2.96
CA HIS A 386 -27.20 1.56 -1.85
C HIS A 386 -28.05 2.85 -1.90
N PRO A 387 -29.38 2.81 -1.68
CA PRO A 387 -30.23 3.99 -1.75
C PRO A 387 -29.75 5.16 -0.87
N VAL A 388 -29.18 4.84 0.30
CA VAL A 388 -28.57 5.83 1.22
C VAL A 388 -27.44 6.63 0.57
N CYS A 389 -26.78 6.10 -0.46
CA CYS A 389 -25.62 6.73 -1.07
C CYS A 389 -25.99 8.07 -1.73
N ARG A 390 -27.07 8.14 -2.52
CA ARG A 390 -27.53 9.41 -3.11
C ARG A 390 -28.23 10.34 -2.10
N ALA A 391 -28.67 9.83 -0.96
CA ALA A 391 -29.08 10.68 0.17
C ALA A 391 -27.87 11.29 0.89
N MET A 392 -26.77 10.54 0.99
CA MET A 392 -25.50 10.99 1.56
C MET A 392 -24.79 11.98 0.63
N PHE A 393 -24.82 11.75 -0.68
CA PHE A 393 -24.21 12.56 -1.73
C PHE A 393 -25.29 13.05 -2.70
N PRO A 394 -25.96 14.17 -2.38
CA PRO A 394 -27.08 14.66 -3.18
C PRO A 394 -26.66 15.00 -4.61
N GLU A 395 -27.43 14.53 -5.59
CA GLU A 395 -27.14 14.78 -7.02
C GLU A 395 -27.16 16.27 -7.40
N CYS A 396 -27.86 17.11 -6.61
CA CYS A 396 -27.86 18.57 -6.77
C CYS A 396 -26.54 19.23 -6.38
N ASP A 397 -25.66 18.56 -5.63
CA ASP A 397 -24.31 19.03 -5.35
C ASP A 397 -23.32 18.66 -6.48
N ASP A 398 -23.66 17.69 -7.35
CA ASP A 398 -22.76 17.20 -8.42
C ASP A 398 -22.23 18.34 -9.33
N PRO A 399 -23.00 19.38 -9.71
CA PRO A 399 -22.48 20.49 -10.54
C PRO A 399 -21.47 21.42 -9.84
N LEU A 400 -21.44 21.43 -8.50
CA LEU A 400 -20.57 22.30 -7.70
C LEU A 400 -19.16 21.73 -7.54
N LEU A 401 -18.98 20.44 -7.82
CA LEU A 401 -17.73 19.74 -7.58
C LEU A 401 -16.68 20.11 -8.64
N ASN A 402 -15.43 20.22 -8.21
CA ASN A 402 -14.30 20.38 -9.14
C ASN A 402 -13.90 19.01 -9.70
N TYR A 403 -14.32 18.69 -10.92
CA TYR A 403 -13.96 17.44 -11.59
C TYR A 403 -12.58 17.55 -12.21
N LEU A 404 -11.74 16.56 -11.95
CA LEU A 404 -10.42 16.47 -12.54
C LEU A 404 -10.51 16.07 -14.02
N ASP A 405 -9.52 16.50 -14.79
CA ASP A 405 -9.33 16.12 -16.18
C ASP A 405 -8.00 15.35 -16.30
N GLU A 406 -8.05 14.17 -16.90
CA GLU A 406 -6.87 13.40 -17.25
C GLU A 406 -6.96 13.09 -18.74
N ASP A 407 -6.06 13.66 -19.54
CA ASP A 407 -5.99 13.49 -21.00
C ASP A 407 -7.27 13.87 -21.77
N GLY A 408 -7.97 14.92 -21.34
CA GLY A 408 -9.23 15.36 -21.93
C GLY A 408 -10.43 14.51 -21.52
N GLN A 409 -10.22 13.53 -20.65
CA GLN A 409 -11.28 12.77 -20.00
C GLN A 409 -11.58 13.37 -18.63
N ARG A 410 -12.81 13.86 -18.48
CA ARG A 410 -13.36 14.22 -17.16
C ARG A 410 -13.50 12.97 -16.29
N ILE A 411 -12.72 12.93 -15.22
CA ILE A 411 -12.68 11.86 -14.22
C ILE A 411 -13.36 12.33 -12.91
N GLU A 412 -13.11 11.67 -11.79
CA GLU A 412 -13.71 12.01 -10.49
C GLU A 412 -13.33 13.40 -9.98
N PRO A 413 -14.10 14.01 -9.06
CA PRO A 413 -13.73 15.27 -8.45
C PRO A 413 -12.64 15.14 -7.40
N ASP A 414 -12.09 16.27 -6.95
CA ASP A 414 -11.12 16.31 -5.84
C ASP A 414 -11.70 15.63 -4.58
N PHE A 415 -12.96 15.93 -4.28
CA PHE A 415 -13.77 15.30 -3.24
C PHE A 415 -15.26 15.52 -3.52
N TYR A 416 -16.11 14.72 -2.86
CA TYR A 416 -17.56 14.96 -2.81
C TYR A 416 -17.95 15.75 -1.56
N TYR A 417 -19.11 16.40 -1.57
CA TYR A 417 -19.72 17.00 -0.38
C TYR A 417 -20.80 16.09 0.21
N PRO A 418 -20.48 15.17 1.14
CA PRO A 418 -21.53 14.43 1.81
C PRO A 418 -22.38 15.32 2.72
N VAL A 419 -23.57 14.86 3.10
CA VAL A 419 -24.43 15.56 4.07
C VAL A 419 -23.87 15.46 5.50
N VAL A 420 -23.19 14.37 5.83
CA VAL A 420 -22.47 14.16 7.11
C VAL A 420 -21.05 13.67 6.83
N PRO A 421 -20.05 13.93 7.70
CA PRO A 421 -18.66 13.56 7.43
C PRO A 421 -18.49 12.05 7.44
N LEU A 422 -18.44 11.44 6.26
CA LEU A 422 -18.38 9.98 6.09
C LEU A 422 -17.12 9.37 6.75
N VAL A 423 -16.03 10.14 6.81
CA VAL A 423 -14.78 9.75 7.48
C VAL A 423 -14.98 9.37 8.96
N LEU A 424 -15.92 10.01 9.65
CA LEU A 424 -16.27 9.67 11.02
C LEU A 424 -17.32 8.55 11.07
N VAL A 425 -18.19 8.45 10.07
CA VAL A 425 -19.20 7.38 10.02
C VAL A 425 -18.54 6.01 9.84
N ASN A 426 -17.69 5.86 8.83
CA ASN A 426 -17.07 4.57 8.47
C ASN A 426 -15.64 4.42 8.96
N GLY A 427 -15.10 5.43 9.63
CA GLY A 427 -13.69 5.46 9.98
C GLY A 427 -12.78 5.56 8.76
N ALA A 428 -11.48 5.48 9.01
CA ALA A 428 -10.45 5.51 7.99
C ALA A 428 -9.17 4.87 8.50
N GLU A 429 -8.56 4.05 7.65
CA GLU A 429 -7.21 3.53 7.91
C GLU A 429 -6.33 3.65 6.68
N GLY A 430 -5.11 4.12 6.91
CA GLY A 430 -4.16 4.39 5.86
C GLY A 430 -2.75 4.48 6.42
N ILE A 431 -1.80 3.89 5.71
CA ILE A 431 -0.38 4.00 6.02
C ILE A 431 0.28 4.45 4.73
N GLY A 432 0.86 5.64 4.73
CA GLY A 432 1.70 6.13 3.65
C GLY A 432 3.09 6.48 4.16
N THR A 433 3.88 7.11 3.32
CA THR A 433 5.26 7.47 3.64
C THR A 433 5.31 8.62 4.65
N GLY A 434 5.67 8.32 5.91
CA GLY A 434 5.84 9.31 6.97
C GLY A 434 4.57 9.64 7.77
N TRP A 435 3.38 9.33 7.24
CA TRP A 435 2.10 9.53 7.91
C TRP A 435 1.26 8.26 7.92
N SER A 436 0.41 8.16 8.94
CA SER A 436 -0.66 7.16 9.00
C SER A 436 -1.91 7.79 9.58
N THR A 437 -3.05 7.17 9.32
CA THR A 437 -4.32 7.55 9.89
C THR A 437 -5.05 6.32 10.39
N SER A 438 -5.68 6.46 11.56
CA SER A 438 -6.50 5.45 12.21
C SER A 438 -7.65 6.18 12.88
N ILE A 439 -8.79 6.20 12.21
CA ILE A 439 -10.02 6.83 12.66
C ILE A 439 -11.05 5.71 12.86
N PRO A 440 -11.59 5.53 14.07
CA PRO A 440 -12.66 4.57 14.29
C PRO A 440 -13.99 5.04 13.71
N ASN A 441 -14.95 4.13 13.71
CA ASN A 441 -16.31 4.43 13.32
C ASN A 441 -17.04 5.14 14.48
N PHE A 442 -17.93 6.06 14.14
CA PHE A 442 -18.81 6.77 15.07
C PHE A 442 -20.27 6.58 14.67
N ASN A 443 -21.16 6.78 15.64
CA ASN A 443 -22.59 6.67 15.44
C ASN A 443 -23.10 7.83 14.56
N PRO A 444 -23.74 7.56 13.42
CA PRO A 444 -24.31 8.60 12.57
C PRO A 444 -25.31 9.52 13.28
N ARG A 445 -26.03 9.01 14.29
CA ARG A 445 -27.02 9.82 15.03
C ARG A 445 -26.35 10.86 15.91
N ASP A 446 -25.25 10.51 16.55
CA ASP A 446 -24.49 11.40 17.43
C ASP A 446 -23.80 12.49 16.59
N LEU A 447 -23.28 12.11 15.40
CA LEU A 447 -22.77 13.06 14.41
C LEU A 447 -23.83 14.08 13.98
N ILE A 448 -25.05 13.62 13.65
CA ILE A 448 -26.14 14.51 13.25
C ILE A 448 -26.56 15.43 14.41
N ALA A 449 -26.61 14.92 15.64
CA ALA A 449 -26.92 15.73 16.82
C ALA A 449 -25.88 16.83 17.02
N ASN A 450 -24.59 16.51 16.92
CA ASN A 450 -23.51 17.49 17.03
C ASN A 450 -23.46 18.50 15.89
N ILE A 451 -23.79 18.10 14.66
CA ILE A 451 -23.93 19.05 13.55
C ILE A 451 -25.05 20.05 13.88
N ARG A 452 -26.19 19.60 14.43
CA ARG A 452 -27.29 20.50 14.81
C ARG A 452 -26.88 21.48 15.92
N LEU A 453 -26.14 21.02 16.92
CA LEU A 453 -25.59 21.90 17.98
C LEU A 453 -24.64 22.96 17.39
N LEU A 454 -23.72 22.55 16.51
CA LEU A 454 -22.83 23.50 15.83
C LEU A 454 -23.59 24.53 14.99
N LEU A 455 -24.67 24.12 14.33
CA LEU A 455 -25.53 25.02 13.56
C LEU A 455 -26.37 25.96 14.45
N SER A 456 -26.67 25.59 15.70
CA SER A 456 -27.31 26.47 16.68
C SER A 456 -26.32 27.35 17.46
N GLY A 457 -25.01 27.21 17.20
CA GLY A 457 -23.96 27.93 17.93
C GLY A 457 -23.69 27.36 19.33
N GLU A 458 -24.12 26.13 19.60
CA GLU A 458 -23.88 25.41 20.84
C GLU A 458 -22.59 24.55 20.75
N GLU A 459 -21.97 24.28 21.90
CA GLU A 459 -20.81 23.39 21.94
C GLU A 459 -21.24 21.93 21.69
N PRO A 460 -20.53 21.21 20.79
CA PRO A 460 -20.87 19.84 20.48
C PRO A 460 -20.53 18.90 21.64
N ALA A 461 -21.36 17.89 21.83
CA ALA A 461 -21.15 16.84 22.83
C ALA A 461 -19.99 15.92 22.42
N GLN A 462 -19.30 15.36 23.42
CA GLN A 462 -18.25 14.37 23.20
C GLN A 462 -18.82 13.15 22.47
N MET A 463 -18.07 12.65 21.47
CA MET A 463 -18.44 11.45 20.71
C MET A 463 -17.52 10.30 21.06
N HIS A 464 -18.10 9.11 21.13
CA HIS A 464 -17.39 7.87 21.41
C HIS A 464 -17.49 6.92 20.20
N PRO A 465 -16.45 6.12 19.93
CA PRO A 465 -16.49 5.10 18.88
C PRO A 465 -17.69 4.18 19.02
N TRP A 466 -18.33 3.87 17.89
CA TRP A 466 -19.50 3.03 17.82
C TRP A 466 -19.53 2.26 16.51
N TYR A 467 -19.85 0.97 16.59
CA TYR A 467 -19.84 0.05 15.46
C TYR A 467 -21.21 -0.61 15.30
N ARG A 468 -21.75 -0.56 14.08
CA ARG A 468 -23.04 -1.15 13.74
C ARG A 468 -23.04 -2.66 14.06
N HIS A 469 -24.07 -3.09 14.79
CA HIS A 469 -24.32 -4.49 15.20
C HIS A 469 -23.28 -5.10 16.16
N PHE A 470 -22.36 -4.31 16.72
CA PHE A 470 -21.46 -4.79 17.77
C PHE A 470 -22.19 -4.83 19.11
N ASN A 471 -22.17 -5.98 19.79
CA ASN A 471 -22.88 -6.17 21.06
C ASN A 471 -21.99 -6.04 22.30
N GLY A 472 -20.67 -5.98 22.13
CA GLY A 472 -19.74 -5.81 23.23
C GLY A 472 -19.72 -4.39 23.78
N THR A 473 -18.79 -4.12 24.70
CA THR A 473 -18.68 -2.81 25.35
C THR A 473 -17.46 -2.03 24.86
N ILE A 474 -17.61 -0.71 24.74
CA ILE A 474 -16.54 0.22 24.42
C ILE A 474 -16.49 1.24 25.55
N VAL A 475 -15.45 1.17 26.38
CA VAL A 475 -15.28 2.02 27.55
C VAL A 475 -14.08 2.92 27.35
N ASP A 476 -14.23 4.21 27.66
CA ASP A 476 -13.13 5.17 27.61
C ASP A 476 -12.32 5.18 28.91
N GLU A 477 -11.02 5.39 28.75
CA GLU A 477 -10.03 5.51 29.81
C GLU A 477 -9.13 6.70 29.48
N VAL A 478 -9.03 7.65 30.40
CA VAL A 478 -8.10 8.78 30.26
C VAL A 478 -6.71 8.34 30.73
N VAL A 479 -5.76 8.23 29.79
CA VAL A 479 -4.40 7.80 30.07
C VAL A 479 -3.43 8.90 29.63
N LYS A 480 -2.78 9.55 30.61
CA LYS A 480 -1.84 10.67 30.36
C LYS A 480 -2.45 11.83 29.57
N GLY A 481 -3.75 12.11 29.78
CA GLY A 481 -4.48 13.17 29.09
C GLY A 481 -5.07 12.77 27.73
N ASP A 482 -4.73 11.60 27.19
CA ASP A 482 -5.33 11.05 25.98
C ASP A 482 -6.48 10.10 26.32
N ILE A 483 -7.59 10.21 25.59
CA ILE A 483 -8.70 9.26 25.67
C ILE A 483 -8.33 8.01 24.88
N ARG A 484 -8.30 6.87 25.57
CA ARG A 484 -8.13 5.54 24.98
C ARG A 484 -9.39 4.73 25.21
N TYR A 485 -9.64 3.76 24.35
CA TYR A 485 -10.83 2.94 24.44
C TYR A 485 -10.45 1.48 24.64
N THR A 486 -11.12 0.82 25.57
CA THR A 486 -11.08 -0.62 25.77
C THR A 486 -12.33 -1.21 25.15
N VAL A 487 -12.14 -2.06 24.13
CA VAL A 487 -13.21 -2.77 23.44
C VAL A 487 -13.24 -4.18 24.00
N THR A 488 -14.33 -4.55 24.68
CA THR A 488 -14.48 -5.85 25.32
C THR A 488 -15.57 -6.65 24.63
N GLY A 489 -15.27 -7.91 24.32
CA GLY A 489 -16.27 -8.87 23.86
C GLY A 489 -17.28 -9.22 24.96
N GLU A 490 -18.27 -10.04 24.63
CA GLU A 490 -19.29 -10.49 25.58
C GLU A 490 -19.07 -11.96 25.89
N TYR A 491 -19.11 -12.30 27.18
CA TYR A 491 -18.96 -13.66 27.66
C TYR A 491 -19.74 -13.87 28.96
N GLU A 492 -20.06 -15.13 29.24
CA GLU A 492 -20.75 -15.60 30.44
C GLU A 492 -20.01 -16.83 31.00
N ILE A 493 -19.84 -16.88 32.32
CA ILE A 493 -19.37 -18.08 33.01
C ILE A 493 -20.59 -18.86 33.44
N ARG A 494 -20.84 -20.00 32.78
CA ARG A 494 -22.06 -20.79 33.00
C ARG A 494 -21.98 -21.67 34.25
N ASP A 495 -20.80 -22.21 34.52
CA ASP A 495 -20.49 -23.06 35.66
C ASP A 495 -18.96 -23.06 35.91
N GLU A 496 -18.49 -23.86 36.87
CA GLU A 496 -17.07 -23.94 37.27
C GLU A 496 -16.13 -24.45 36.17
N CYS A 497 -16.65 -25.01 35.07
CA CYS A 497 -15.85 -25.56 33.96
C CYS A 497 -16.09 -24.85 32.62
N THR A 498 -17.15 -24.05 32.50
CA THR A 498 -17.70 -23.63 31.22
C THR A 498 -17.72 -22.12 31.05
N LEU A 499 -16.98 -21.64 30.05
CA LEU A 499 -16.99 -20.25 29.58
C LEU A 499 -17.72 -20.16 28.24
N VAL A 500 -18.71 -19.29 28.14
CA VAL A 500 -19.47 -19.03 26.91
C VAL A 500 -19.08 -17.67 26.37
N VAL A 501 -18.61 -17.60 25.13
CA VAL A 501 -18.25 -16.34 24.45
C VAL A 501 -19.28 -16.08 23.34
N THR A 502 -19.98 -14.94 23.41
CA THR A 502 -21.06 -14.55 22.48
C THR A 502 -20.70 -13.36 21.59
N GLU A 503 -19.65 -12.62 21.94
CA GLU A 503 -19.13 -11.54 21.09
C GLU A 503 -17.60 -11.45 21.23
N LEU A 504 -16.92 -11.25 20.11
CA LEU A 504 -15.48 -10.98 20.10
C LEU A 504 -15.22 -9.48 19.99
N PRO A 505 -14.09 -8.97 20.51
CA PRO A 505 -13.68 -7.59 20.28
C PRO A 505 -13.63 -7.23 18.80
N LEU A 506 -13.73 -5.94 18.51
CA LEU A 506 -13.63 -5.44 17.15
C LEU A 506 -12.33 -5.90 16.50
N ARG A 507 -12.46 -6.41 15.27
CA ARG A 507 -11.37 -6.94 14.44
C ARG A 507 -10.65 -8.18 15.00
N SER A 508 -11.28 -8.87 15.93
CA SER A 508 -10.99 -10.26 16.24
C SER A 508 -11.92 -11.15 15.42
N TRP A 509 -11.35 -11.82 14.41
CA TRP A 509 -12.11 -12.64 13.47
C TRP A 509 -12.34 -14.04 14.03
N THR A 510 -13.48 -14.64 13.71
CA THR A 510 -13.88 -15.94 14.29
C THR A 510 -12.88 -17.04 13.98
N SER A 511 -12.30 -17.06 12.77
CA SER A 511 -11.32 -18.09 12.36
C SER A 511 -10.00 -17.94 13.13
N ASP A 512 -9.48 -16.72 13.26
CA ASP A 512 -8.26 -16.44 14.02
C ASP A 512 -8.46 -16.78 15.50
N TYR A 513 -9.65 -16.53 16.04
CA TYR A 513 -9.99 -16.89 17.42
C TYR A 513 -10.09 -18.40 17.61
N LYS A 514 -10.64 -19.12 16.63
CA LYS A 514 -10.67 -20.58 16.63
C LYS A 514 -9.27 -21.18 16.65
N GLU A 515 -8.37 -20.71 15.78
CA GLU A 515 -6.96 -21.15 15.79
C GLU A 515 -6.31 -20.91 17.17
N PHE A 516 -6.61 -19.79 17.81
CA PHE A 516 -6.16 -19.51 19.16
C PHE A 516 -6.70 -20.52 20.19
N LEU A 517 -7.97 -20.90 20.13
CA LEU A 517 -8.53 -21.94 21.01
C LEU A 517 -7.91 -23.32 20.74
N GLU A 518 -7.65 -23.66 19.48
CA GLU A 518 -6.96 -24.90 19.10
C GLU A 518 -5.53 -24.95 19.67
N GLU A 519 -4.81 -23.84 19.69
CA GLU A 519 -3.50 -23.75 20.35
C GLU A 519 -3.58 -23.93 21.87
N MET A 520 -4.69 -23.49 22.50
CA MET A 520 -4.94 -23.72 23.93
C MET A 520 -5.33 -25.18 24.23
N LEU A 521 -5.95 -25.88 23.28
CA LEU A 521 -6.33 -27.29 23.36
C LEU A 521 -5.14 -28.22 23.06
N ALA A 522 -4.29 -27.85 22.10
CA ALA A 522 -3.14 -28.64 21.65
C ALA A 522 -1.89 -27.76 21.50
N PRO A 523 -1.20 -27.42 22.62
CA PRO A 523 -0.01 -26.58 22.59
C PRO A 523 1.12 -27.17 21.74
N LYS A 524 1.80 -26.34 20.94
CA LYS A 524 2.93 -26.75 20.09
C LYS A 524 4.22 -27.04 20.87
N GLU A 525 4.34 -26.56 22.10
CA GLU A 525 5.53 -26.73 22.92
C GLU A 525 5.61 -28.15 23.51
N LYS A 526 6.79 -28.78 23.39
CA LYS A 526 7.04 -30.09 24.00
C LYS A 526 6.87 -29.96 25.53
N ASN A 527 5.89 -30.68 26.07
CA ASN A 527 5.50 -30.75 27.50
C ASN A 527 4.53 -29.68 28.01
N ALA A 528 4.00 -28.80 27.16
CA ALA A 528 2.92 -27.91 27.57
C ALA A 528 1.59 -28.68 27.70
N LYS A 529 0.88 -28.48 28.82
CA LYS A 529 -0.44 -29.09 29.03
C LYS A 529 -1.55 -28.24 28.39
N PRO A 530 -2.61 -28.86 27.84
CA PRO A 530 -3.79 -28.14 27.39
C PRO A 530 -4.37 -27.26 28.50
N PHE A 531 -4.72 -26.02 28.16
CA PHE A 531 -5.40 -25.13 29.10
C PHE A 531 -6.91 -25.37 29.09
N ILE A 532 -7.47 -25.68 27.93
CA ILE A 532 -8.88 -26.07 27.76
C ILE A 532 -8.98 -27.56 27.46
N THR A 533 -10.12 -28.17 27.77
CA THR A 533 -10.38 -29.59 27.47
C THR A 533 -11.13 -29.79 26.16
N ASP A 534 -12.04 -28.88 25.83
CA ASP A 534 -12.86 -28.93 24.61
C ASP A 534 -13.43 -27.54 24.30
N TYR A 535 -13.87 -27.33 23.06
CA TYR A 535 -14.72 -26.20 22.71
C TYR A 535 -15.75 -26.59 21.64
N LYS A 536 -16.95 -26.02 21.74
CA LYS A 536 -18.02 -26.16 20.74
C LYS A 536 -18.30 -24.83 20.08
N GLU A 537 -18.59 -24.86 18.78
CA GLU A 537 -18.87 -23.68 17.97
C GLU A 537 -20.30 -23.68 17.44
N TYR A 538 -21.02 -22.58 17.69
CA TYR A 538 -22.39 -22.34 17.21
C TYR A 538 -22.52 -20.96 16.55
N HIS A 539 -21.40 -20.42 16.07
CA HIS A 539 -21.36 -19.13 15.38
C HIS A 539 -22.02 -19.21 13.99
N THR A 540 -22.44 -18.05 13.48
CA THR A 540 -22.93 -17.88 12.11
C THR A 540 -21.96 -17.02 11.32
N ASP A 541 -22.33 -16.62 10.10
CA ASP A 541 -21.60 -15.61 9.33
C ASP A 541 -21.64 -14.21 9.99
N ARG A 542 -22.55 -13.97 10.95
CA ARG A 542 -22.77 -12.66 11.58
C ARG A 542 -22.52 -12.63 13.09
N THR A 543 -22.79 -13.73 13.78
CA THR A 543 -22.73 -13.81 15.25
C THR A 543 -21.65 -14.77 15.72
N VAL A 544 -21.10 -14.53 16.90
CA VAL A 544 -20.13 -15.43 17.55
C VAL A 544 -20.84 -16.25 18.61
N HIS A 545 -20.48 -17.53 18.72
CA HIS A 545 -20.85 -18.34 19.87
C HIS A 545 -19.86 -19.49 20.05
N PHE A 546 -19.04 -19.40 21.11
CA PHE A 546 -18.17 -20.48 21.56
C PHE A 546 -18.59 -20.95 22.94
N VAL A 547 -18.56 -22.26 23.17
CA VAL A 547 -18.73 -22.88 24.50
C VAL A 547 -17.45 -23.61 24.80
N ILE A 548 -16.65 -23.05 25.71
CA ILE A 548 -15.30 -23.51 26.03
C ILE A 548 -15.36 -24.26 27.36
N THR A 549 -14.92 -25.51 27.36
CA THR A 549 -14.84 -26.36 28.55
C THR A 549 -13.38 -26.44 29.00
N MET A 550 -13.13 -26.31 30.31
CA MET A 550 -11.80 -26.43 30.89
C MET A 550 -11.87 -26.98 32.32
N PRO A 551 -10.74 -27.44 32.89
CA PRO A 551 -10.71 -27.86 34.28
C PRO A 551 -11.06 -26.69 35.23
N PRO A 552 -11.76 -26.94 36.36
CA PRO A 552 -12.15 -25.89 37.31
C PRO A 552 -10.98 -25.03 37.80
N GLU A 553 -9.82 -25.64 38.02
CA GLU A 553 -8.61 -24.94 38.45
C GLU A 553 -8.11 -23.93 37.40
N ASN A 554 -8.28 -24.25 36.11
CA ASN A 554 -7.88 -23.37 35.01
C ASN A 554 -8.88 -22.22 34.86
N LEU A 555 -10.18 -22.46 35.02
CA LEU A 555 -11.17 -21.39 34.97
C LEU A 555 -11.00 -20.42 36.15
N ALA A 556 -10.81 -20.95 37.37
CA ALA A 556 -10.51 -20.14 38.54
C ALA A 556 -9.21 -19.32 38.37
N ALA A 557 -8.16 -19.91 37.80
CA ALA A 557 -6.93 -19.19 37.47
C ALA A 557 -7.14 -18.10 36.40
N ALA A 558 -8.00 -18.36 35.40
CA ALA A 558 -8.35 -17.38 34.38
C ALA A 558 -9.17 -16.22 34.97
N GLN A 559 -10.11 -16.49 35.88
CA GLN A 559 -10.85 -15.47 36.62
C GLN A 559 -9.91 -14.61 37.48
N ALA A 560 -9.01 -15.23 38.23
CA ALA A 560 -8.05 -14.51 39.08
C ALA A 560 -7.07 -13.62 38.27
N SER A 561 -6.75 -14.00 37.03
CA SER A 561 -5.86 -13.24 36.14
C SER A 561 -6.58 -12.32 35.15
N GLY A 562 -7.91 -12.36 35.12
CA GLY A 562 -8.78 -11.67 34.16
C GLY A 562 -9.09 -12.54 32.94
N ILE A 563 -10.37 -12.91 32.77
CA ILE A 563 -10.86 -13.74 31.66
C ILE A 563 -10.57 -13.07 30.33
N GLU A 564 -10.80 -11.77 30.24
CA GLU A 564 -10.64 -10.98 29.03
C GLU A 564 -9.21 -11.02 28.52
N LYS A 565 -8.24 -10.93 29.44
CA LYS A 565 -6.82 -11.01 29.12
C LYS A 565 -6.43 -12.42 28.70
N LYS A 566 -6.89 -13.44 29.44
CA LYS A 566 -6.53 -14.84 29.18
C LYS A 566 -7.09 -15.34 27.85
N PHE A 567 -8.32 -14.99 27.55
CA PHE A 567 -9.05 -15.40 26.35
C PHE A 567 -9.04 -14.36 25.23
N LYS A 568 -8.20 -13.32 25.33
CA LYS A 568 -8.05 -12.25 24.32
C LYS A 568 -9.40 -11.61 23.92
N LEU A 569 -10.29 -11.42 24.89
CA LEU A 569 -11.60 -10.77 24.71
C LEU A 569 -11.53 -9.26 24.94
N GLN A 570 -10.34 -8.66 24.85
CA GLN A 570 -10.13 -7.21 24.91
C GLN A 570 -9.17 -6.74 23.83
N THR A 571 -9.54 -5.67 23.13
CA THR A 571 -8.65 -4.91 22.26
C THR A 571 -8.63 -3.43 22.66
N LYS A 572 -7.58 -2.72 22.26
CA LYS A 572 -7.43 -1.29 22.53
C LYS A 572 -7.66 -0.50 21.25
N LEU A 573 -8.36 0.61 21.37
CA LEU A 573 -8.66 1.55 20.30
C LEU A 573 -8.20 2.95 20.70
N SER A 574 -7.65 3.71 19.76
CA SER A 574 -7.15 5.07 19.97
C SER A 574 -7.76 6.03 18.95
N ILE A 575 -7.95 7.28 19.37
CA ILE A 575 -8.37 8.41 18.52
C ILE A 575 -7.25 9.45 18.33
N SER A 576 -6.00 9.14 18.74
CA SER A 576 -4.90 10.11 18.73
C SER A 576 -4.21 10.32 17.38
N ASN A 577 -4.52 9.48 16.38
CA ASN A 577 -3.82 9.43 15.09
C ASN A 577 -4.78 9.68 13.91
N MET A 578 -5.37 10.88 13.86
CA MET A 578 -6.31 11.27 12.81
C MET A 578 -5.65 12.25 11.85
N HIS A 579 -4.90 11.74 10.88
CA HIS A 579 -4.31 12.54 9.80
C HIS A 579 -5.19 12.43 8.55
N LEU A 580 -5.60 13.55 7.98
CA LEU A 580 -6.44 13.60 6.80
C LEU A 580 -5.96 14.72 5.89
N PHE A 581 -6.20 14.59 4.59
CA PHE A 581 -6.09 15.74 3.69
C PHE A 581 -7.25 16.70 3.95
N ASN A 582 -6.94 17.96 4.22
CA ASN A 582 -7.95 19.02 4.31
C ASN A 582 -8.45 19.41 2.89
N GLU A 583 -9.35 20.38 2.83
CA GLU A 583 -9.93 20.94 1.60
C GLU A 583 -8.91 21.55 0.64
N HIS A 584 -7.72 21.89 1.13
CA HIS A 584 -6.61 22.43 0.34
C HIS A 584 -5.59 21.36 -0.09
N GLY A 585 -5.84 20.08 0.20
CA GLY A 585 -4.92 18.99 -0.12
C GLY A 585 -3.68 18.93 0.78
N VAL A 586 -3.74 19.52 1.97
CA VAL A 586 -2.66 19.49 2.97
C VAL A 586 -2.99 18.49 4.08
N ILE A 587 -2.03 17.63 4.44
CA ILE A 587 -2.19 16.68 5.55
C ILE A 587 -2.26 17.45 6.86
N THR A 588 -3.38 17.33 7.55
CA THR A 588 -3.64 17.97 8.84
C THR A 588 -3.90 16.90 9.89
N LYS A 589 -3.30 17.06 11.08
CA LYS A 589 -3.62 16.23 12.24
C LYS A 589 -4.80 16.86 12.99
N TYR A 590 -5.87 16.09 13.17
CA TYR A 590 -7.00 16.47 14.00
C TYR A 590 -6.84 15.83 15.39
N ALA A 591 -7.03 16.61 16.46
CA ALA A 591 -6.85 16.12 17.82
C ALA A 591 -8.05 15.32 18.32
N SER A 592 -9.25 15.68 17.84
CA SER A 592 -10.51 15.04 18.20
C SER A 592 -11.45 14.86 16.99
N PRO A 593 -12.45 13.96 17.08
CA PRO A 593 -13.53 13.85 16.10
C PRO A 593 -14.33 15.16 15.96
N ILE A 594 -14.34 15.97 17.03
CA ILE A 594 -15.02 17.27 17.07
C ILE A 594 -14.27 18.29 16.20
N ASP A 595 -12.93 18.25 16.16
CA ASP A 595 -12.15 19.13 15.28
C ASP A 595 -12.42 18.83 13.81
N ILE A 596 -12.64 17.55 13.47
CA ILE A 596 -13.06 17.14 12.12
C ILE A 596 -14.44 17.72 11.81
N LEU A 597 -15.40 17.66 12.74
CA LEU A 597 -16.72 18.28 12.57
C LEU A 597 -16.63 19.80 12.40
N LYS A 598 -15.83 20.48 13.23
CA LYS A 598 -15.62 21.93 13.17
C LYS A 598 -14.97 22.38 11.86
N ALA A 599 -14.15 21.54 11.23
CA ALA A 599 -13.62 21.79 9.89
C ALA A 599 -14.64 21.47 8.77
N PHE A 600 -15.40 20.39 8.91
CA PHE A 600 -16.35 19.93 7.89
C PHE A 600 -17.59 20.81 7.77
N VAL A 601 -18.19 21.24 8.88
CA VAL A 601 -19.49 21.95 8.89
C VAL A 601 -19.44 23.28 8.11
N PRO A 602 -18.45 24.17 8.32
CA PRO A 602 -18.35 25.42 7.56
C PRO A 602 -18.22 25.17 6.05
N LEU A 603 -17.41 24.20 5.66
CA LEU A 603 -17.21 23.82 4.26
C LEU A 603 -18.54 23.33 3.64
N ARG A 604 -19.28 22.48 4.36
CA ARG A 604 -20.57 21.99 3.86
C ARG A 604 -21.62 23.10 3.80
N LEU A 605 -21.64 24.05 4.74
CA LEU A 605 -22.51 25.24 4.69
C LEU A 605 -22.21 26.14 3.49
N GLN A 606 -20.93 26.31 3.14
CA GLN A 606 -20.54 27.05 1.93
C GLN A 606 -21.07 26.36 0.68
N ALA A 607 -20.93 25.02 0.58
CA ALA A 607 -21.50 24.26 -0.53
C ALA A 607 -23.04 24.39 -0.61
N TYR A 608 -23.73 24.43 0.53
CA TYR A 608 -25.18 24.70 0.56
C TYR A 608 -25.53 26.10 0.04
N THR A 609 -24.71 27.11 0.34
CA THR A 609 -24.88 28.48 -0.18
C THR A 609 -24.71 28.50 -1.70
N GLN A 610 -23.64 27.89 -2.21
CA GLN A 610 -23.37 27.77 -3.65
C GLN A 610 -24.43 26.97 -4.40
N ARG A 611 -25.05 25.97 -3.75
CA ARG A 611 -26.16 25.21 -4.32
C ARG A 611 -27.45 26.02 -4.46
N ARG A 612 -27.63 26.99 -3.57
CA ARG A 612 -28.83 27.84 -3.52
C ARG A 612 -28.75 28.95 -4.56
N GLU A 613 -27.55 29.50 -4.74
CA GLU A 613 -27.21 30.43 -5.83
C GLU A 613 -27.33 29.75 -7.19
#